data_AF-A0A431IZ38-F1
#
_entry.id   AF-A0A431IZ38-F1
#
_cell.length_a   1.000
_cell.length_b   1.000
_cell.length_c   1.000
_cell.angle_alpha   90.00
_cell.angle_beta   90.00
_cell.angle_gamma   90.00
#
_symmetry.space_group_name_H-M   'P 1'
#
loop_
_entity.id
_entity.type
_entity.pdbx_description
1 polymer ?
#
loop_
_entity_poly.entity_id
_entity_poly.type
_entity_poly.pdbx_seq_one_letter_code
_entity_poly.pdbx_strand_id
1 'polypeptide(L)'
;MVKKFSLLIAATSLLACSNNDGGGVINNTNSVQKVSSAPVKQDASSPMVGGWAPVFFTGFDKDQLNQIVDGINEGRVKRAAISYPTKMQTLANNIRDYLQANTGQKIIMKSVELKDTDQVKYNLKQVIVTLYFN
;
A
#
# COMPACT_ATOMS: atom_id res chain seq x y z
N MET A 1 -26.95 42.62 3.20
CA MET A 1 -28.18 41.84 2.99
C MET A 1 -27.80 40.37 3.04
N VAL A 2 -27.96 39.74 4.21
CA VAL A 2 -27.43 38.40 4.53
C VAL A 2 -28.60 37.43 4.51
N LYS A 3 -28.64 36.49 3.57
CA LYS A 3 -29.70 35.48 3.51
C LYS A 3 -29.16 34.18 4.10
N LYS A 4 -29.55 33.94 5.35
CA LYS A 4 -29.36 32.68 6.08
C LYS A 4 -30.37 31.67 5.54
N PHE A 5 -29.92 30.48 5.15
CA PHE A 5 -30.78 29.32 4.94
C PHE A 5 -30.42 28.26 5.97
N SER A 6 -31.39 27.94 6.81
CA SER A 6 -31.30 26.91 7.84
C SER A 6 -31.77 25.56 7.28
N LEU A 7 -30.94 24.54 7.52
CA LEU A 7 -31.25 23.21 8.08
C LEU A 7 -32.40 22.38 7.48
N LEU A 8 -32.10 21.15 7.02
CA LEU A 8 -32.80 19.94 7.47
C LEU A 8 -32.02 18.64 7.21
N ILE A 9 -32.34 17.64 8.02
CA ILE A 9 -31.55 16.50 8.50
C ILE A 9 -31.90 15.20 7.76
N ALA A 10 -30.87 14.36 7.60
CA ALA A 10 -30.77 12.89 7.52
C ALA A 10 -31.82 12.01 6.80
N ALA A 11 -31.32 11.06 6.01
CA ALA A 11 -31.75 9.66 6.08
C ALA A 11 -30.68 8.73 5.50
N THR A 12 -30.18 7.82 6.33
CA THR A 12 -29.41 6.62 6.01
C THR A 12 -30.23 5.66 5.15
N SER A 13 -29.69 5.17 4.03
CA SER A 13 -30.21 3.99 3.34
C SER A 13 -29.27 2.81 3.53
N LEU A 14 -29.62 1.93 4.47
CA LEU A 14 -29.10 0.57 4.56
C LEU A 14 -29.64 -0.25 3.39
N LEU A 15 -28.76 -0.88 2.62
CA LEU A 15 -29.15 -1.92 1.66
C LEU A 15 -29.47 -3.19 2.46
N ALA A 16 -30.76 -3.51 2.58
CA ALA A 16 -31.24 -4.78 3.11
C ALA A 16 -31.26 -5.82 1.98
N CYS A 17 -30.47 -6.89 2.11
CA CYS A 17 -30.63 -8.09 1.28
C CYS A 17 -31.84 -8.87 1.80
N SER A 18 -32.84 -9.04 0.93
CA SER A 18 -34.07 -9.77 1.15
C SER A 18 -33.82 -11.28 1.14
N ASN A 19 -34.28 -11.97 2.18
CA ASN A 19 -34.38 -13.42 2.23
C ASN A 19 -35.73 -13.84 1.63
N ASN A 20 -35.71 -14.74 0.65
CA ASN A 20 -36.91 -15.48 0.24
C ASN A 20 -37.08 -16.68 1.17
N ASP A 21 -38.12 -16.63 2.00
CA ASP A 21 -38.71 -17.81 2.62
C ASP A 21 -39.65 -18.48 1.62
N GLY A 22 -39.38 -19.74 1.32
CA GLY A 22 -40.12 -20.55 0.37
C GLY A 22 -40.02 -22.04 0.69
N GLY A 23 -40.53 -22.41 1.88
CA GLY A 23 -41.23 -23.66 2.17
C GLY A 23 -40.58 -25.00 1.80
N GLY A 24 -40.15 -25.75 2.81
CA GLY A 24 -39.87 -27.18 2.72
C GLY A 24 -39.58 -27.81 4.09
N VAL A 25 -40.65 -28.20 4.79
CA VAL A 25 -40.62 -28.92 6.08
C VAL A 25 -40.09 -30.34 5.88
N ILE A 26 -39.01 -30.73 6.57
CA ILE A 26 -38.82 -32.10 7.09
C ILE A 26 -38.01 -32.05 8.41
N ASN A 27 -38.59 -32.62 9.46
CA ASN A 27 -38.09 -32.71 10.83
C ASN A 27 -36.76 -33.48 10.96
N ASN A 28 -35.82 -32.99 11.79
CA ASN A 28 -35.25 -33.84 12.86
C ASN A 28 -34.51 -33.05 13.96
N THR A 29 -34.63 -33.58 15.17
CA THR A 29 -34.19 -33.13 16.49
C THR A 29 -32.69 -32.86 16.69
N ASN A 30 -32.33 -31.75 17.37
CA ASN A 30 -31.61 -31.70 18.67
C ASN A 30 -30.69 -30.47 18.87
N SER A 31 -30.87 -29.85 20.05
CA SER A 31 -29.95 -28.96 20.80
C SER A 31 -29.45 -27.67 20.15
N VAL A 32 -30.06 -26.55 20.55
CA VAL A 32 -29.51 -25.20 20.43
C VAL A 32 -28.32 -25.06 21.38
N GLN A 33 -27.09 -25.19 20.87
CA GLN A 33 -25.91 -24.69 21.58
C GLN A 33 -25.77 -23.19 21.32
N LYS A 34 -26.09 -22.40 22.35
CA LYS A 34 -25.79 -20.96 22.42
C LYS A 34 -24.27 -20.77 22.46
N VAL A 35 -23.65 -20.55 21.31
CA VAL A 35 -22.24 -20.13 21.26
C VAL A 35 -22.18 -18.67 21.71
N SER A 36 -21.71 -18.48 22.94
CA SER A 36 -21.39 -17.17 23.49
C SER A 36 -20.21 -16.59 22.69
N SER A 37 -20.47 -15.56 21.89
CA SER A 37 -19.43 -14.79 21.20
C SER A 37 -18.56 -14.09 22.24
N ALA A 38 -17.41 -14.68 22.58
CA ALA A 38 -16.38 -13.97 23.32
C ALA A 38 -15.88 -12.79 22.46
N PRO A 39 -15.56 -11.63 23.04
CA PRO A 39 -14.97 -10.54 22.29
C PRO A 39 -13.65 -11.02 21.70
N VAL A 40 -13.51 -10.91 20.38
CA VAL A 40 -12.25 -11.17 19.69
C VAL A 40 -11.25 -10.17 20.24
N LYS A 41 -10.31 -10.63 21.08
CA LYS A 41 -9.13 -9.84 21.43
C LYS A 41 -8.40 -9.50 20.13
N GLN A 42 -8.48 -8.24 19.71
CA GLN A 42 -7.61 -7.68 18.68
C GLN A 42 -6.21 -7.45 19.27
N ASP A 43 -5.58 -8.51 19.76
CA ASP A 43 -4.19 -8.48 20.19
C ASP A 43 -3.44 -9.62 19.53
N ALA A 44 -3.05 -9.36 18.29
CA ALA A 44 -1.88 -9.96 17.69
C ALA A 44 -1.29 -8.96 16.70
N SER A 45 -0.68 -7.89 17.24
CA SER A 45 0.47 -7.30 16.56
C SER A 45 1.56 -8.37 16.54
N SER A 46 1.42 -9.34 15.63
CA SER A 46 2.52 -10.23 15.31
C SER A 46 3.64 -9.32 14.81
N PRO A 47 4.87 -9.42 15.35
CA PRO A 47 5.96 -8.62 14.83
C PRO A 47 6.05 -8.89 13.33
N MET A 48 5.88 -7.85 12.51
CA MET A 48 6.20 -7.95 11.08
C MET A 48 7.64 -8.42 11.01
N VAL A 49 7.84 -9.57 10.37
CA VAL A 49 9.16 -10.13 10.08
C VAL A 49 9.58 -9.57 8.73
N GLY A 50 10.72 -8.89 8.73
CA GLY A 50 11.41 -8.22 7.62
C GLY A 50 10.95 -8.54 6.21
N GLY A 51 10.67 -7.49 5.43
CA GLY A 51 10.37 -7.61 4.01
C GLY A 51 11.07 -6.55 3.16
N TRP A 52 11.11 -6.79 1.86
CA TRP A 52 11.46 -5.74 0.90
C TRP A 52 10.56 -5.82 -0.33
N ALA A 53 10.31 -4.68 -0.97
CA ALA A 53 9.54 -4.60 -2.21
C ALA A 53 10.19 -3.61 -3.19
N PRO A 54 10.30 -3.96 -4.49
CA PRO A 54 10.77 -3.04 -5.51
C PRO A 54 9.62 -2.18 -6.03
N VAL A 55 9.90 -0.90 -6.27
CA VAL A 55 9.06 0.01 -7.03
C VAL A 55 9.85 0.45 -8.26
N PHE A 56 9.25 0.30 -9.44
CA PHE A 56 9.92 0.55 -10.71
C PHE A 56 9.47 1.89 -11.30
N PHE A 57 10.43 2.73 -11.69
CA PHE A 57 10.20 4.04 -12.26
C PHE A 57 10.83 4.13 -13.65
N THR A 58 10.03 4.33 -14.68
CA THR A 58 10.51 4.67 -16.05
C THR A 58 10.54 6.17 -16.30
N GLY A 59 10.00 6.97 -15.37
CA GLY A 59 9.94 8.42 -15.38
C GLY A 59 9.73 8.96 -13.97
N PHE A 60 9.66 10.29 -13.84
CA PHE A 60 9.39 10.92 -12.55
C PHE A 60 7.88 10.92 -12.28
N ASP A 61 7.43 10.03 -11.39
CA ASP A 61 6.03 9.91 -10.98
C ASP A 61 5.87 10.46 -9.56
N LYS A 62 5.34 11.67 -9.44
CA LYS A 62 5.21 12.35 -8.15
C LYS A 62 4.20 11.67 -7.23
N ASP A 63 3.12 11.11 -7.77
CA ASP A 63 2.05 10.51 -6.97
C ASP A 63 2.53 9.21 -6.33
N GLN A 64 3.24 8.38 -7.10
CA GLN A 64 3.86 7.18 -6.55
C GLN A 64 4.98 7.52 -5.55
N LEU A 65 5.75 8.58 -5.78
CA LEU A 65 6.75 9.05 -4.81
C LEU A 65 6.10 9.55 -3.52
N ASN A 66 4.95 10.23 -3.59
CA ASN A 66 4.20 10.66 -2.41
C ASN A 66 3.76 9.47 -1.56
N GLN A 67 3.27 8.39 -2.17
CA GLN A 67 2.91 7.18 -1.43
C GLN A 67 4.12 6.57 -0.68
N ILE A 68 5.31 6.64 -1.27
CA ILE A 68 6.55 6.20 -0.62
C ILE A 68 6.92 7.15 0.54
N VAL A 69 6.82 8.46 0.32
CA VAL A 69 7.04 9.48 1.36
C VAL A 69 6.12 9.27 2.55
N ASP A 70 4.82 9.08 2.31
CA ASP A 70 3.83 8.81 3.34
C ASP A 70 4.18 7.51 4.10
N GLY A 71 4.54 6.46 3.36
CA GLY A 71 4.99 5.20 3.97
C GLY A 71 6.21 5.35 4.88
N ILE A 72 7.17 6.19 4.52
CA ILE A 72 8.36 6.47 5.34
C ILE A 72 7.97 7.30 6.57
N ASN A 73 7.22 8.38 6.38
CA ASN A 73 6.83 9.30 7.45
C ASN A 73 5.88 8.66 8.49
N GLU A 74 5.03 7.74 8.06
CA GLU A 74 4.16 6.92 8.92
C GLU A 74 4.89 5.73 9.56
N GLY A 75 6.17 5.50 9.21
CA GLY A 75 7.00 4.43 9.76
C GLY A 75 6.67 3.02 9.25
N ARG A 76 5.81 2.90 8.22
CA ARG A 76 5.51 1.65 7.50
C ARG A 76 6.72 1.18 6.69
N VAL A 77 7.43 2.11 6.04
CA VAL A 77 8.69 1.86 5.34
C VAL A 77 9.83 2.33 6.24
N LYS A 78 10.77 1.43 6.56
CA LYS A 78 11.92 1.77 7.43
C LYS A 78 13.05 2.44 6.69
N ARG A 79 13.27 2.04 5.44
CA ARG A 79 14.25 2.69 4.57
C ARG A 79 13.95 2.43 3.11
N ALA A 80 14.35 3.36 2.25
CA ALA A 80 14.45 3.15 0.81
C ALA A 80 15.91 3.17 0.33
N ALA A 81 16.20 2.39 -0.71
CA ALA A 81 17.45 2.42 -1.45
C ALA A 81 17.15 2.42 -2.95
N ILE A 82 18.03 2.99 -3.76
CA ILE A 82 17.84 3.14 -5.20
C ILE A 82 18.93 2.35 -5.92
N SER A 83 18.52 1.50 -6.86
CA SER A 83 19.41 0.93 -7.87
C SER A 83 18.99 1.33 -9.27
N TYR A 84 19.95 1.60 -10.14
CA TYR A 84 19.67 2.14 -11.47
C TYR A 84 20.77 1.80 -12.48
N PRO A 85 20.42 1.56 -13.75
CA PRO A 85 21.37 1.56 -14.85
C PRO A 85 22.05 2.92 -15.00
N THR A 86 23.33 2.99 -15.36
CA THR A 86 24.08 4.26 -15.48
C THR A 86 23.37 5.30 -16.36
N LYS A 87 22.72 4.88 -17.45
CA LYS A 87 21.95 5.78 -18.34
C LYS A 87 20.71 6.42 -17.71
N MET A 88 20.25 5.92 -16.56
CA MET A 88 19.10 6.43 -15.81
C MET A 88 19.51 7.35 -14.65
N GLN A 89 20.79 7.75 -14.57
CA GLN A 89 21.34 8.54 -13.46
C GLN A 89 20.56 9.82 -13.15
N THR A 90 20.13 10.55 -14.18
CA THR A 90 19.35 11.79 -13.98
C THR A 90 18.02 11.51 -13.28
N LEU A 91 17.27 10.49 -13.73
CA LEU A 91 16.02 10.11 -13.07
C LEU A 91 16.27 9.63 -11.63
N ALA A 92 17.32 8.82 -11.42
CA ALA A 92 17.66 8.30 -10.11
C ALA A 92 18.03 9.41 -9.11
N ASN A 93 18.77 10.43 -9.56
CA ASN A 93 19.07 11.62 -8.76
C ASN A 93 17.80 12.40 -8.40
N ASN A 94 16.92 12.66 -9.38
CA ASN A 94 15.67 13.38 -9.11
C ASN A 94 14.78 12.65 -8.10
N ILE A 95 14.67 11.32 -8.21
CA ILE A 95 13.94 10.50 -7.25
C ILE A 95 14.61 10.54 -5.87
N ARG A 96 15.94 10.38 -5.80
CA ARG A 96 16.70 10.48 -4.55
C ARG A 96 16.43 11.81 -3.86
N ASP A 97 16.62 12.91 -4.57
CA ASP A 97 16.53 14.26 -4.02
C ASP A 97 15.11 14.54 -3.53
N TYR A 98 14.09 14.09 -4.28
CA TYR A 98 12.69 14.18 -3.84
C TYR A 98 12.45 13.43 -2.53
N LEU A 99 12.83 12.14 -2.47
CA LEU A 99 12.62 11.33 -1.28
C LEU A 99 13.40 11.90 -0.07
N GLN A 100 14.65 12.33 -0.27
CA GLN A 100 15.45 12.94 0.80
C GLN A 100 14.84 14.24 1.31
N ALA A 101 14.40 15.14 0.43
CA ALA A 101 13.83 16.41 0.81
C ALA A 101 12.51 16.28 1.59
N ASN A 102 11.70 15.26 1.29
CA ASN A 102 10.37 15.08 1.87
C ASN A 102 10.31 14.12 3.07
N THR A 103 11.40 13.41 3.37
CA THR A 103 11.45 12.46 4.50
C THR A 103 12.59 12.75 5.47
N GLY A 104 13.59 13.55 5.09
CA GLY A 104 14.83 13.70 5.84
C GLY A 104 15.71 12.45 5.87
N GLN A 105 15.25 11.33 5.30
CA GLN A 105 15.98 10.07 5.29
C GLN A 105 17.09 10.12 4.25
N LYS A 106 18.32 9.72 4.61
CA LYS A 106 19.39 9.48 3.62
C LYS A 106 19.03 8.31 2.73
N ILE A 107 18.99 8.54 1.42
CA ILE A 107 18.70 7.52 0.41
C ILE A 107 20.01 7.06 -0.24
N ILE A 108 20.31 5.77 -0.12
CA ILE A 108 21.52 5.17 -0.71
C ILE A 108 21.25 4.84 -2.17
N MET A 109 22.20 5.19 -3.04
CA MET A 109 22.16 4.95 -4.48
C MET A 109 23.26 3.99 -4.91
N LYS A 110 22.92 3.02 -5.77
CA LYS A 110 23.88 2.12 -6.45
C LYS A 110 23.62 2.10 -7.95
N SER A 111 24.60 2.51 -8.73
CA SER A 111 24.57 2.29 -10.17
C SER A 111 24.84 0.82 -10.50
N VAL A 112 24.27 0.34 -11.59
CA VAL A 112 24.50 -1.00 -12.13
C VAL A 112 24.89 -0.87 -13.59
N GLU A 113 26.00 -1.50 -13.95
CA GLU A 113 26.43 -1.61 -15.34
C GLU A 113 26.18 -3.06 -15.81
N LEU A 114 25.14 -3.23 -16.61
CA LEU A 114 24.79 -4.51 -17.21
C LEU A 114 24.87 -4.39 -18.72
N LYS A 115 25.44 -5.40 -19.37
CA LYS A 115 25.55 -5.49 -20.81
C LYS A 115 24.66 -6.62 -21.29
N ASP A 116 23.88 -6.34 -22.33
CA ASP A 116 23.12 -7.37 -23.01
C ASP A 116 24.08 -8.40 -23.61
N THR A 117 23.64 -9.65 -23.65
CA THR A 117 24.31 -10.73 -24.36
C THR A 117 23.38 -11.27 -25.45
N ASP A 118 23.83 -12.26 -26.20
CA ASP A 118 22.98 -12.96 -27.17
C ASP A 118 21.84 -13.74 -26.50
N GLN A 119 22.00 -14.08 -25.22
CA GLN A 119 21.07 -14.91 -24.45
C GLN A 119 20.26 -14.12 -23.40
N VAL A 120 20.75 -12.97 -22.95
CA VAL A 120 20.13 -12.18 -21.88
C VAL A 120 19.97 -10.73 -22.30
N LYS A 121 18.74 -10.22 -22.18
CA LYS A 121 18.42 -8.81 -22.36
C LYS A 121 17.99 -8.20 -21.02
N TYR A 122 18.64 -7.14 -20.61
CA TYR A 122 18.33 -6.45 -19.37
C TYR A 122 17.38 -5.29 -19.62
N ASN A 123 16.39 -5.13 -18.74
CA ASN A 123 15.59 -3.90 -18.74
C ASN A 123 16.38 -2.77 -18.08
N LEU A 124 17.12 -2.04 -18.91
CA LEU A 124 17.94 -0.90 -18.48
C LEU A 124 17.19 0.44 -18.54
N LYS A 125 15.86 0.44 -18.68
CA LYS A 125 15.05 1.66 -18.86
C LYS A 125 14.29 2.07 -17.59
N GLN A 126 14.68 1.54 -16.44
CA GLN A 126 13.97 1.76 -15.18
C GLN A 126 14.94 2.01 -14.02
N VAL A 127 14.54 2.89 -13.12
CA VAL A 127 15.11 3.06 -11.78
C VAL A 127 14.31 2.19 -10.83
N ILE A 128 14.98 1.52 -9.90
CA ILE A 128 14.36 0.65 -8.91
C ILE A 128 14.53 1.29 -7.54
N VAL A 129 13.43 1.60 -6.87
CA VAL A 129 13.40 1.98 -5.46
C VAL A 129 13.05 0.73 -4.64
N THR A 130 14.03 0.19 -3.91
CA THR A 130 13.81 -0.92 -2.98
C THR A 130 13.37 -0.36 -1.64
N LEU A 131 12.15 -0.69 -1.24
CA LEU A 131 11.59 -0.38 0.07
C LEU A 131 11.89 -1.53 1.04
N TYR A 132 12.28 -1.21 2.26
CA TYR A 132 12.51 -2.19 3.32
C TYR A 132 11.52 -1.96 4.46
N PHE A 133 10.93 -3.05 4.93
CA PHE A 133 9.92 -3.12 5.97
C PHE A 133 10.49 -3.87 7.18
N ASN A 134 9.84 -3.71 8.34
CA ASN A 134 10.21 -4.39 9.60
C ASN A 134 10.13 -5.90 9.51
#